data_AF-R9JQ88-F1
#
_entry.id   AF-R9JQ88-F1
#
_cell.length_a   1.000
_cell.length_b   1.000
_cell.length_c   1.000
_cell.angle_alpha   90.00
_cell.angle_beta   90.00
_cell.angle_gamma   90.00
#
_symmetry.space_group_name_H-M   'P 1'
#
loop_
_entity.id
_entity.type
_entity.pdbx_description
1 polymer ?
#
loop_
_entity_poly.entity_id
_entity_poly.type
_entity_poly.pdbx_seq_one_letter_code
_entity_poly.pdbx_strand_id
1 'polypeptide(L)'
;MGENICEEIRLVGDGAMYWYLQEIIILPQFQRKGIGTMIVNHLVDYARENSTTGKFTTIGGVSAKGKEPFYEKIGFEVIPNGIKKMIEMK
;
A
#
# COMPACT_ATOMS: atom_id res chain seq x y z
N MET A 1 9.03 19.32 18.09
CA MET A 1 7.91 19.57 17.17
C MET A 1 8.09 18.58 16.02
N GLY A 2 7.18 17.62 15.86
CA GLY A 2 7.31 16.63 14.78
C GLY A 2 6.97 17.28 13.44
N GLU A 3 7.81 17.10 12.43
CA GLU A 3 7.49 17.53 11.07
C GLU A 3 6.48 16.56 10.44
N ASN A 4 5.48 17.07 9.73
CA ASN A 4 4.55 16.22 8.97
C ASN A 4 5.30 15.63 7.77
N ILE A 5 5.34 14.30 7.66
CA ILE A 5 6.06 13.58 6.60
C ILE A 5 5.18 13.37 5.36
N CYS A 6 3.87 13.26 5.57
CA CYS A 6 2.86 12.96 4.57
C CYS A 6 1.65 13.89 4.72
N GLU A 7 0.93 14.10 3.62
CA GLU A 7 -0.37 14.81 3.64
C GLU A 7 -1.50 13.82 3.88
N GLU A 8 -1.54 12.74 3.10
CA GLU A 8 -2.59 11.74 3.21
C GLU A 8 -2.05 10.32 2.97
N ILE A 9 -2.46 9.40 3.83
CA ILE A 9 -2.23 7.96 3.71
C ILE A 9 -3.53 7.27 4.11
N ARG A 10 -4.11 6.47 3.22
CA ARG A 10 -5.34 5.72 3.52
C ARG A 10 -5.30 4.28 3.03
N LEU A 11 -5.64 3.39 3.96
CA LEU A 11 -5.93 1.97 3.73
C LEU A 11 -7.38 1.71 4.17
N VAL A 12 -8.19 1.13 3.29
CA VAL A 12 -9.59 0.75 3.58
C VAL A 12 -9.77 -0.71 3.22
N GLY A 13 -10.50 -1.48 4.03
CA GLY A 13 -10.79 -2.87 3.72
C GLY A 13 -11.97 -3.40 4.50
N ASP A 14 -12.37 -4.63 4.16
CA ASP A 14 -13.46 -5.36 4.79
C ASP A 14 -13.03 -6.11 6.07
N GLY A 15 -11.74 -6.06 6.44
CA GLY A 15 -11.17 -6.86 7.54
C GLY A 15 -11.07 -8.35 7.22
N ALA A 16 -11.23 -8.73 5.95
CA ALA A 16 -11.34 -10.10 5.49
C ALA A 16 -10.47 -10.28 4.25
N MET A 17 -11.01 -10.14 3.04
CA MET A 17 -10.36 -10.57 1.80
C MET A 17 -9.74 -9.43 0.99
N TYR A 18 -10.28 -8.21 1.12
CA TYR A 18 -9.93 -7.11 0.23
C TYR A 18 -9.62 -5.81 0.97
N TRP A 19 -8.50 -5.22 0.57
CA TRP A 19 -8.01 -3.93 1.02
C TRP A 19 -7.65 -3.04 -0.17
N TYR A 20 -7.71 -1.74 0.04
CA TYR A 20 -7.44 -0.72 -0.97
C TYR A 20 -6.52 0.37 -0.42
N LEU A 21 -5.40 0.58 -1.11
CA LEU A 21 -4.59 1.79 -1.00
C LEU A 21 -5.25 2.87 -1.85
N GLN A 22 -5.69 3.95 -1.22
CA GLN A 22 -6.38 5.04 -1.91
C GLN A 22 -5.42 6.18 -2.22
N GLU A 23 -4.96 6.91 -1.21
CA GLU A 23 -4.10 8.07 -1.40
C GLU A 23 -2.85 7.88 -0.55
N ILE A 24 -1.67 8.01 -1.17
CA ILE A 24 -0.37 7.97 -0.49
C ILE A 24 0.46 9.14 -1.00
N ILE A 25 0.46 10.23 -0.23
CA ILE A 25 1.12 11.48 -0.59
C ILE A 25 2.19 11.80 0.45
N ILE A 26 3.45 11.67 0.03
CA ILE A 26 4.63 12.00 0.85
C ILE A 26 5.15 13.35 0.36
N LEU A 27 5.39 14.28 1.30
CA LEU A 27 5.86 15.61 0.92
C LEU A 27 7.21 15.53 0.18
N PRO A 28 7.45 16.37 -0.84
CA PRO A 28 8.65 16.30 -1.68
C PRO A 28 9.97 16.20 -0.91
N GLN A 29 10.13 16.93 0.20
CA GLN A 29 11.37 16.90 0.99
C GLN A 29 11.66 15.56 1.70
N PHE A 30 10.66 14.67 1.78
CA PHE A 30 10.78 13.34 2.40
C PHE A 30 10.75 12.20 1.36
N GLN A 31 10.63 12.50 0.07
CA GLN A 31 10.67 11.48 -0.98
C GLN A 31 12.10 10.96 -1.21
N ARG A 32 12.20 9.80 -1.88
CA ARG A 32 13.48 9.13 -2.24
C ARG A 32 14.37 8.70 -1.06
N LYS A 33 13.85 8.77 0.17
CA LYS A 33 14.49 8.33 1.42
C LYS A 33 14.02 6.95 1.91
N GLY A 34 13.32 6.17 1.07
CA GLY A 34 12.74 4.87 1.44
C GLY A 34 11.46 4.93 2.29
N ILE A 35 11.03 6.13 2.70
CA ILE A 35 9.86 6.34 3.57
C ILE A 35 8.57 5.75 2.98
N GLY A 36 8.33 5.95 1.67
CA GLY A 36 7.13 5.37 1.05
C GLY A 36 7.11 3.86 1.03
N THR A 37 8.27 3.22 0.83
CA THR A 37 8.40 1.77 0.91
C THR A 37 8.11 1.29 2.32
N MET A 38 8.62 1.98 3.35
CA MET A 38 8.37 1.65 4.75
C MET A 38 6.87 1.75 5.08
N ILE A 39 6.20 2.83 4.66
CA ILE A 39 4.77 3.03 4.86
C ILE A 39 3.97 1.92 4.19
N VAL A 40 4.19 1.66 2.90
CA VAL A 40 3.42 0.65 2.15
C VAL A 40 3.62 -0.75 2.74
N ASN A 41 4.85 -1.10 3.14
CA ASN A 41 5.11 -2.38 3.80
C ASN A 41 4.36 -2.49 5.13
N HIS A 42 4.35 -1.42 5.93
CA HIS A 42 3.60 -1.42 7.19
C HIS A 42 2.09 -1.61 6.96
N LEU A 43 1.52 -0.97 5.94
CA LEU A 43 0.11 -1.16 5.57
C LEU A 43 -0.18 -2.58 5.05
N VAL A 44 0.77 -3.17 4.30
CA VAL A 44 0.70 -4.56 3.83
C VAL A 44 0.69 -5.52 5.02
N ASP A 45 1.54 -5.30 6.02
CA ASP A 45 1.60 -6.11 7.22
C ASP A 45 0.34 -5.94 8.07
N TYR A 46 -0.16 -4.70 8.23
CA TYR A 46 -1.42 -4.43 8.91
C TYR A 46 -2.59 -5.19 8.27
N ALA A 47 -2.73 -5.12 6.94
CA ALA A 47 -3.77 -5.84 6.22
C ALA A 47 -3.65 -7.37 6.41
N ARG A 48 -2.42 -7.91 6.42
CA ARG A 48 -2.19 -9.34 6.68
C ARG A 48 -2.65 -9.73 8.09
N GLU A 49 -2.32 -8.94 9.10
CA GLU A 49 -2.60 -9.23 10.52
C GLU A 49 -4.08 -9.02 10.88
N ASN A 50 -4.79 -8.16 10.16
CA ASN A 50 -6.17 -7.79 10.45
C ASN A 50 -7.19 -8.42 9.49
N SER A 51 -6.74 -9.27 8.58
CA SER A 51 -7.61 -10.11 7.76
C SER A 51 -8.02 -11.37 8.53
N THR A 52 -9.30 -11.71 8.56
CA THR A 52 -9.80 -12.85 9.37
C THR A 52 -10.28 -14.05 8.57
N THR A 53 -10.18 -14.05 7.23
CA THR A 53 -10.78 -15.10 6.39
C THR A 53 -9.84 -15.61 5.31
N GLY A 54 -9.76 -16.94 5.17
CA GLY A 54 -9.04 -17.61 4.09
C GLY A 54 -7.53 -17.74 4.34
N LYS A 55 -6.82 -18.20 3.32
CA LYS A 55 -5.34 -18.30 3.31
C LYS A 55 -4.67 -17.05 2.75
N PHE A 56 -5.43 -16.20 2.07
CA PHE A 56 -4.90 -15.05 1.35
C PHE A 56 -5.82 -13.84 1.50
N THR A 57 -5.19 -12.67 1.54
CA THR A 57 -5.85 -11.37 1.41
C THR A 57 -5.22 -10.60 0.25
N THR A 58 -5.97 -9.67 -0.35
CA THR A 58 -5.50 -8.88 -1.51
C THR A 58 -5.54 -7.40 -1.20
N ILE A 59 -4.46 -6.71 -1.51
CA ILE A 59 -4.40 -5.24 -1.49
C ILE A 59 -4.40 -4.75 -2.93
N GLY A 60 -5.42 -3.97 -3.29
CA GLY A 60 -5.52 -3.26 -4.56
C GLY A 60 -5.31 -1.76 -4.41
N GLY A 61 -5.24 -1.04 -5.52
CA GLY A 61 -5.22 0.42 -5.51
C GLY A 61 -5.05 1.00 -6.90
N VAL A 62 -5.21 2.32 -7.00
CA VAL A 62 -4.89 3.07 -8.22
C VAL A 62 -3.52 3.72 -8.02
N SER A 63 -2.63 3.54 -8.98
CA SER A 63 -1.36 4.26 -9.01
C SER A 63 -1.52 5.55 -9.80
N ALA A 64 -0.92 6.64 -9.33
CA ALA A 64 -0.69 7.79 -10.19
C ALA A 64 0.18 7.37 -11.39
N LYS A 65 -0.12 7.91 -12.56
CA LYS A 65 0.56 7.56 -13.81
C LYS A 65 2.08 7.76 -13.68
N GLY A 66 2.85 6.72 -13.98
CA GLY A 66 4.31 6.71 -13.89
C GLY A 66 4.86 6.39 -12.50
N LYS A 67 4.00 6.09 -11.51
CA LYS A 67 4.40 5.64 -10.18
C LYS A 67 4.27 4.14 -9.98
N GLU A 68 3.80 3.41 -10.97
CA GLU A 68 3.70 1.94 -10.98
C GLU A 68 5.04 1.27 -10.64
N PRO A 69 6.20 1.72 -11.17
CA PRO A 69 7.50 1.12 -10.85
C PRO A 69 7.90 1.20 -9.38
N PHE A 70 7.31 2.11 -8.59
CA PHE A 70 7.51 2.14 -7.15
C PHE A 70 6.81 0.95 -6.48
N TYR A 71 5.57 0.65 -6.87
CA TYR A 71 4.80 -0.46 -6.30
C TYR A 71 5.31 -1.83 -6.80
N GLU A 72 5.76 -1.92 -8.05
CA GLU A 72 6.40 -3.14 -8.60
C GLU A 72 7.61 -3.56 -7.77
N LYS A 73 8.46 -2.61 -7.37
CA LYS A 73 9.62 -2.87 -6.50
C LYS A 73 9.25 -3.42 -5.12
N ILE A 74 8.01 -3.18 -4.68
CA ILE A 74 7.45 -3.66 -3.41
C ILE A 74 6.69 -4.99 -3.64
N GLY A 75 6.71 -5.51 -4.87
CA GLY A 75 6.08 -6.77 -5.27
C GLY A 75 4.57 -6.66 -5.44
N PHE A 76 4.06 -5.48 -5.83
CA PHE A 76 2.74 -5.38 -6.43
C PHE A 76 2.82 -5.72 -7.92
N GLU A 77 1.78 -6.33 -8.45
CA GLU A 77 1.54 -6.49 -9.87
C GLU A 77 0.82 -5.25 -10.42
N VAL A 78 1.26 -4.75 -11.56
CA VAL A 78 0.52 -3.73 -12.31
C VAL A 78 -0.57 -4.43 -13.12
N ILE A 79 -1.80 -3.94 -12.97
CA ILE A 79 -2.99 -4.45 -13.67
C ILE A 79 -3.63 -3.33 -14.48
N PRO A 80 -4.58 -3.63 -15.38
CA PRO A 80 -5.32 -2.58 -16.06
C PRO A 80 -5.93 -1.60 -15.03
N ASN A 81 -5.58 -0.32 -15.16
CA ASN A 81 -6.03 0.78 -14.31
C ASN A 81 -5.63 0.72 -12.82
N GLY A 82 -4.62 -0.07 -12.44
CA GLY A 82 -4.20 -0.09 -11.03
C GLY A 82 -3.06 -1.03 -10.70
N ILE A 83 -2.98 -1.35 -9.41
CA ILE A 83 -2.01 -2.27 -8.82
C ILE A 83 -2.74 -3.28 -7.94
N LYS A 84 -2.18 -4.47 -7.79
CA LYS A 84 -2.65 -5.46 -6.82
C LYS A 84 -1.48 -6.22 -6.21
N LYS A 85 -1.64 -6.69 -4.97
CA LYS A 85 -0.73 -7.61 -4.31
C LYS A 85 -1.53 -8.63 -3.54
N MET A 86 -1.38 -9.91 -3.88
CA MET A 86 -1.91 -11.00 -3.08
C MET A 86 -0.91 -11.34 -1.97
N ILE A 87 -1.43 -11.56 -0.76
CA ILE A 87 -0.64 -11.78 0.44
C ILE A 87 -1.14 -13.05 1.10
N GLU A 88 -0.24 -13.99 1.36
CA GLU A 88 -0.54 -15.15 2.20
C GLU A 88 -0.65 -14.70 3.66
N MET A 89 -1.74 -15.11 4.30
CA MET A 89 -2.02 -14.89 5.71
C MET A 89 -1.35 -16.01 6.51
N LYS A 90 -0.74 -15.67 7.65
CA LYS A 90 -0.10 -16.66 8.53
C LYS A 90 -1.13 -17.40 9.37
#